data_AF-A0A847X301-F1
#
_entry.id   AF-A0A847X301-F1
#
_cell.length_a   1.000
_cell.length_b   1.000
_cell.length_c   1.000
_cell.angle_alpha   90.00
_cell.angle_beta   90.00
_cell.angle_gamma   90.00
#
_symmetry.space_group_name_H-M   'P 1'
#
loop_
_entity.id
_entity.type
_entity.pdbx_description
1 polymer ?
#
loop_
_entity_poly.entity_id
_entity_poly.type
_entity_poly.pdbx_seq_one_letter_code
_entity_poly.pdbx_strand_id
1 'polypeptide(L)'
;MCLMTSLTSAILRLSAIAVAAASLGGCSVLGMNFAQNRLTEKECMMRAMYFESNRSSAEGMLAVGTVVMNRVNDPRYPQTVCGVVGQKNQFADGVLSRPMTDSGAVLAAQVADQVMRGQRHPGVQNAQHFHTAGLRFPYNNMFYVLEAGGNEFYEKRKVR
;
A
#
# COMPACT_ATOMS: atom_id res chain seq x y z
N MET A 1 16.91 -10.64 -79.27
CA MET A 1 17.49 -9.32 -79.57
C MET A 1 16.35 -8.31 -79.75
N CYS A 2 16.60 -7.05 -79.38
CA CYS A 2 15.69 -5.90 -79.15
C CYS A 2 14.97 -5.91 -77.78
N LEU A 3 15.58 -5.36 -76.73
CA LEU A 3 15.69 -3.92 -76.35
C LEU A 3 14.31 -3.29 -76.05
N MET A 4 14.05 -2.94 -74.77
CA MET A 4 14.14 -1.57 -74.19
C MET A 4 13.06 -0.64 -74.77
N THR A 5 12.30 0.20 -74.06
CA THR A 5 12.36 0.77 -72.70
C THR A 5 11.12 1.66 -72.54
N SER A 6 10.62 1.74 -71.30
CA SER A 6 10.17 2.93 -70.56
C SER A 6 9.16 3.95 -71.13
N LEU A 7 8.46 4.52 -70.14
CA LEU A 7 7.78 5.82 -70.06
C LEU A 7 6.29 5.80 -70.38
N THR A 8 5.49 5.65 -69.33
CA THR A 8 4.10 6.12 -69.32
C THR A 8 3.92 7.25 -68.30
N SER A 9 3.41 8.34 -68.87
CA SER A 9 3.05 9.64 -68.33
C SER A 9 2.27 9.64 -67.01
N ALA A 10 2.57 10.65 -66.20
CA ALA A 10 1.69 11.17 -65.17
C ALA A 10 0.44 11.79 -65.80
N ILE A 11 -0.76 11.36 -65.38
CA ILE A 11 -2.00 12.15 -65.46
C ILE A 11 -2.84 11.86 -64.21
N LEU A 12 -2.98 12.87 -63.34
CA LEU A 12 -4.01 12.95 -62.30
C LEU A 12 -5.40 12.91 -62.94
N ARG A 13 -6.33 12.11 -62.40
CA ARG A 13 -7.75 12.50 -62.29
C ARG A 13 -8.35 11.98 -60.99
N LEU A 14 -8.86 12.92 -60.20
CA LEU A 14 -9.68 12.70 -59.01
C LEU A 14 -10.88 11.81 -59.37
N SER A 15 -11.12 10.80 -58.55
CA SER A 15 -12.42 10.14 -58.44
C SER A 15 -12.64 9.87 -56.96
N ALA A 16 -13.44 10.74 -56.33
CA ALA A 16 -13.93 10.52 -54.99
C ALA A 16 -14.82 9.28 -54.99
N ILE A 17 -14.40 8.24 -54.27
CA ILE A 17 -15.25 7.10 -53.93
C ILE A 17 -15.47 7.15 -52.43
N ALA A 18 -16.68 7.56 -52.06
CA ALA A 18 -17.22 7.48 -50.71
C ALA A 18 -17.83 6.10 -50.48
N VAL A 19 -17.21 5.27 -49.62
CA VAL A 19 -17.75 4.04 -49.00
C VAL A 19 -16.82 3.75 -47.79
N ALA A 20 -17.19 3.50 -46.54
CA ALA A 20 -18.44 3.32 -45.82
C ALA A 20 -18.22 3.77 -44.36
N ALA A 21 -19.29 4.16 -43.67
CA ALA A 21 -19.29 4.41 -42.24
C ALA A 21 -18.95 3.13 -41.47
N ALA A 22 -17.77 3.09 -40.82
CA ALA A 22 -17.44 2.06 -39.84
C ALA A 22 -18.07 2.43 -38.49
N SER A 23 -19.32 2.02 -38.28
CA SER A 23 -19.98 2.03 -36.98
C SER A 23 -19.90 0.65 -36.35
N LEU A 24 -18.85 0.34 -35.58
CA LEU A 24 -18.81 -0.77 -34.62
C LEU A 24 -17.88 -0.45 -33.44
N GLY A 25 -18.49 -0.16 -32.29
CA GLY A 25 -18.10 -0.65 -30.96
C GLY A 25 -16.71 -0.36 -30.38
N GLY A 26 -16.69 0.43 -29.30
CA GLY A 26 -16.17 -0.03 -28.00
C GLY A 26 -14.66 -0.11 -27.79
N CYS A 27 -14.16 0.80 -26.94
CA CYS A 27 -12.98 0.74 -26.07
C CYS A 27 -12.06 -0.49 -26.17
N SER A 28 -10.80 -0.32 -26.58
CA SER A 28 -9.64 -1.12 -26.11
C SER A 28 -8.31 -0.54 -26.62
N VAL A 29 -7.88 0.63 -26.11
CA VAL A 29 -6.49 1.13 -26.30
C VAL A 29 -5.77 1.31 -24.96
N LEU A 30 -6.31 0.81 -23.85
CA LEU A 30 -5.66 0.89 -22.52
C LEU A 30 -5.70 -0.45 -21.79
N GLY A 31 -5.43 -1.53 -22.53
CA GLY A 31 -5.23 -2.87 -21.98
C GLY A 31 -3.79 -3.18 -21.61
N MET A 32 -2.97 -2.18 -21.23
CA MET A 32 -1.74 -2.47 -20.50
C MET A 32 -2.14 -2.86 -19.08
N ASN A 33 -2.51 -4.12 -18.88
CA ASN A 33 -2.48 -4.76 -17.58
C ASN A 33 -1.02 -4.86 -17.14
N PHE A 34 -0.43 -3.74 -16.71
CA PHE A 34 0.56 -3.83 -15.65
C PHE A 34 -0.22 -4.32 -14.44
N ALA A 35 -0.31 -5.64 -14.28
CA ALA A 35 -0.52 -6.23 -12.98
C ALA A 35 0.68 -5.81 -12.12
N GLN A 36 0.66 -4.54 -11.66
CA GLN A 36 1.37 -4.19 -10.45
C GLN A 36 0.83 -5.16 -9.42
N ASN A 37 1.71 -6.03 -8.92
CA ASN A 37 1.40 -6.98 -7.88
C ASN A 37 1.02 -6.20 -6.62
N ARG A 38 -0.23 -5.73 -6.58
CA ARG A 38 -0.72 -4.82 -5.55
C ARG A 38 -1.05 -5.69 -4.36
N LEU A 39 -0.29 -5.51 -3.30
CA LEU A 39 -0.56 -6.14 -2.02
C LEU A 39 -2.01 -5.89 -1.62
N THR A 40 -2.66 -6.93 -1.12
CA THR A 40 -3.95 -6.83 -0.47
C THR A 40 -3.84 -6.04 0.83
N GLU A 41 -4.95 -5.48 1.30
CA GLU A 41 -5.00 -4.75 2.59
C GLU A 41 -4.52 -5.64 3.74
N LYS A 42 -4.87 -6.94 3.72
CA LYS A 42 -4.39 -7.94 4.68
C LYS A 42 -2.87 -8.12 4.60
N GLU A 43 -2.29 -8.19 3.41
CA GLU A 43 -0.84 -8.32 3.26
C GLU A 43 -0.09 -7.09 3.76
N CYS A 44 -0.59 -5.88 3.49
CA CYS A 44 -0.02 -4.66 4.05
C CYS A 44 -0.11 -4.65 5.59
N MET A 45 -1.26 -5.08 6.15
CA MET A 45 -1.46 -5.22 7.60
C MET A 45 -0.44 -6.20 8.20
N MET A 46 -0.38 -7.42 7.66
CA MET A 46 0.55 -8.47 8.07
C MET A 46 2.00 -7.98 8.06
N ARG A 47 2.41 -7.29 7.00
CA ARG A 47 3.78 -6.80 6.84
C ARG A 47 4.12 -5.71 7.85
N ALA A 48 3.21 -4.77 8.11
CA ALA A 48 3.41 -3.78 9.17
C ALA A 48 3.65 -4.47 10.52
N MET A 49 2.79 -5.42 10.91
CA MET A 49 2.96 -6.14 12.18
C MET A 49 4.27 -6.94 12.23
N TYR A 50 4.64 -7.61 11.14
CA TYR A 50 5.86 -8.43 11.06
C TYR A 50 7.16 -7.60 11.20
N PHE A 51 7.20 -6.40 10.63
CA PHE A 51 8.40 -5.57 10.62
C PHE A 51 8.48 -4.59 11.81
N GLU A 52 7.36 -4.21 12.41
CA GLU A 52 7.31 -3.20 13.48
C GLU A 52 7.25 -3.77 14.89
N SER A 53 7.06 -5.09 15.05
CA SER A 53 6.91 -5.70 16.38
C SER A 53 7.83 -6.91 16.56
N ASN A 54 8.02 -7.33 17.81
CA ASN A 54 8.61 -8.63 18.07
C ASN A 54 7.77 -9.74 17.41
N ARG A 55 8.38 -10.46 16.48
CA ARG A 55 7.73 -11.50 15.64
C ARG A 55 7.17 -12.69 16.39
N SER A 56 7.48 -12.83 17.68
CA SER A 56 6.91 -13.83 18.59
C SER A 56 5.78 -13.31 19.48
N SER A 57 5.46 -12.01 19.41
CA SER A 57 4.47 -11.36 20.28
C SER A 57 3.18 -11.08 19.53
N ALA A 58 2.16 -11.92 19.74
CA ALA A 58 0.82 -11.69 19.18
C ALA A 58 0.21 -10.37 19.69
N GLU A 59 0.46 -10.03 20.95
CA GLU A 59 0.04 -8.77 21.57
C GLU A 59 0.67 -7.56 20.87
N GLY A 60 1.98 -7.61 20.61
CA GLY A 60 2.72 -6.57 19.89
C GLY A 60 2.20 -6.36 18.46
N MET A 61 1.95 -7.47 17.74
CA MET A 61 1.34 -7.41 16.42
C MET A 61 -0.04 -6.77 16.48
N LEU A 62 -0.90 -7.22 17.40
CA LEU A 62 -2.24 -6.66 17.56
C LEU A 62 -2.19 -5.16 17.90
N ALA A 63 -1.21 -4.73 18.70
CA ALA A 63 -1.00 -3.33 19.05
C ALA A 63 -0.58 -2.48 17.82
N VAL A 64 0.38 -2.95 17.01
CA VAL A 64 0.75 -2.29 15.75
C VAL A 64 -0.43 -2.24 14.78
N GLY A 65 -1.15 -3.35 14.60
CA GLY A 65 -2.34 -3.39 13.74
C GLY A 65 -3.44 -2.44 14.21
N THR A 66 -3.58 -2.25 15.53
CA THR A 66 -4.49 -1.26 16.10
C THR A 66 -4.07 0.17 15.76
N VAL A 67 -2.78 0.51 15.84
CA VAL A 67 -2.27 1.83 15.41
C VAL A 67 -2.55 2.07 13.93
N VAL A 68 -2.32 1.07 13.07
CA VAL A 68 -2.61 1.18 11.64
C VAL A 68 -4.09 1.49 11.42
N MET A 69 -4.99 0.79 12.11
CA MET A 69 -6.43 1.03 11.98
C MET A 69 -6.89 2.35 12.62
N ASN A 70 -6.25 2.81 13.69
CA ASN A 70 -6.48 4.14 14.25
C ASN A 70 -6.12 5.24 13.25
N ARG A 71 -5.02 5.07 12.51
CA ARG A 71 -4.65 5.98 11.42
C ARG A 71 -5.64 5.90 10.25
N VAL A 72 -6.02 4.70 9.80
CA VAL A 72 -7.04 4.54 8.74
C VAL A 72 -8.32 5.31 9.08
N ASN A 73 -8.74 5.30 10.35
CA ASN A 73 -9.95 5.97 10.83
C ASN A 73 -9.78 7.48 11.09
N ASP A 74 -8.60 8.04 10.88
CA ASP A 74 -8.31 9.45 11.12
C ASP A 74 -8.17 10.20 9.78
N PRO A 75 -8.94 11.29 9.55
CA PRO A 75 -8.92 12.04 8.28
C PRO A 75 -7.55 12.61 7.88
N ARG A 76 -6.58 12.67 8.80
CA ARG A 76 -5.22 13.14 8.52
C ARG A 76 -4.37 12.11 7.77
N TYR A 77 -4.84 10.88 7.65
CA TYR A 77 -4.11 9.77 7.05
C TYR A 77 -4.85 9.17 5.84
N PRO A 78 -4.17 8.39 4.99
CA PRO A 78 -4.81 7.60 3.97
C PRO A 78 -5.88 6.66 4.54
N GLN A 79 -7.00 6.52 3.85
CA GLN A 79 -8.17 5.75 4.31
C GLN A 79 -8.10 4.26 3.92
N THR A 80 -6.89 3.75 3.67
CA THR A 80 -6.63 2.33 3.39
C THR A 80 -5.40 1.87 4.17
N VAL A 81 -5.36 0.60 4.56
CA VAL A 81 -4.23 -0.03 5.26
C VAL A 81 -2.97 0.10 4.42
N CYS A 82 -3.01 -0.28 3.13
CA CYS A 82 -1.84 -0.15 2.28
C CYS A 82 -1.42 1.32 2.08
N GLY A 83 -2.37 2.26 2.10
CA GLY A 83 -2.08 3.69 2.05
C GLY A 83 -1.33 4.16 3.29
N VAL A 84 -1.77 3.76 4.49
CA VAL A 84 -1.11 4.07 5.76
C VAL A 84 0.28 3.44 5.84
N VAL A 85 0.38 2.14 5.58
CA VAL A 85 1.65 1.40 5.68
C VAL A 85 2.67 1.87 4.63
N GLY A 86 2.19 2.32 3.46
CA GLY A 86 3.01 2.86 2.39
C GLY A 86 3.51 4.30 2.59
N GLN A 87 3.13 4.98 3.67
CA GLN A 87 3.60 6.34 3.91
C GLN A 87 5.11 6.38 4.14
N LYS A 88 5.78 7.31 3.46
CA LYS A 88 7.24 7.47 3.52
C LYS A 88 7.70 7.69 4.97
N ASN A 89 8.71 6.91 5.38
CA ASN A 89 9.36 7.01 6.70
C ASN A 89 8.40 6.84 7.90
N GLN A 90 7.26 6.18 7.74
CA GLN A 90 6.33 5.91 8.84
C GLN A 90 6.44 4.48 9.41
N PHE A 91 7.02 3.58 8.63
CA PHE A 91 7.24 2.17 8.89
C PHE A 91 8.65 1.81 8.37
N ALA A 92 9.14 0.63 8.72
CA ALA A 92 10.46 0.12 8.39
C ALA A 92 10.75 0.21 6.89
N ASP A 93 12.01 0.51 6.55
CA ASP A 93 12.44 0.58 5.17
C ASP A 93 12.17 -0.73 4.44
N GLY A 94 11.46 -0.63 3.31
CA GLY A 94 11.02 -1.79 2.53
C GLY A 94 9.87 -2.58 3.17
N VAL A 95 9.08 -2.00 4.09
CA VAL A 95 7.91 -2.66 4.70
C VAL A 95 6.96 -3.28 3.68
N LEU A 96 6.85 -2.73 2.46
CA LEU A 96 6.00 -3.29 1.39
C LEU A 96 6.75 -4.17 0.35
N SER A 97 8.09 -4.23 0.37
CA SER A 97 8.88 -4.96 -0.63
C SER A 97 9.73 -6.10 -0.08
N ARG A 98 10.24 -6.00 1.16
CA ARG A 98 11.14 -7.01 1.76
C ARG A 98 10.43 -8.34 2.00
N PRO A 99 11.10 -9.49 1.83
CA PRO A 99 10.49 -10.77 2.16
C PRO A 99 10.28 -10.94 3.67
N MET A 100 9.23 -11.65 4.06
CA MET A 100 9.06 -12.18 5.41
C MET A 100 9.53 -13.64 5.38
N THR A 101 10.61 -13.94 6.07
CA THR A 101 11.38 -15.19 5.85
C THR A 101 11.28 -16.19 6.98
N ASP A 102 10.79 -15.78 8.16
CA ASP A 102 10.70 -16.64 9.33
C ASP A 102 9.25 -17.00 9.70
N SER A 103 9.10 -17.86 10.72
CA SER A 103 7.81 -18.36 11.19
C SER A 103 6.90 -17.27 11.76
N GLY A 104 7.42 -16.09 12.09
CA GLY A 104 6.63 -14.93 12.51
C GLY A 104 5.62 -14.48 11.46
N ALA A 105 5.85 -14.79 10.17
CA ALA A 105 4.90 -14.50 9.11
C ALA A 105 3.55 -15.22 9.32
N VAL A 106 3.58 -16.43 9.88
CA VAL A 106 2.36 -17.21 10.18
C VAL A 106 1.55 -16.52 11.27
N LEU A 107 2.20 -16.08 12.35
CA LEU A 107 1.55 -15.36 13.43
C LEU A 107 1.00 -14.00 12.93
N ALA A 108 1.77 -13.28 12.13
CA ALA A 108 1.34 -12.01 11.55
C ALA A 108 0.11 -12.17 10.64
N ALA A 109 0.02 -13.26 9.87
CA ALA A 109 -1.15 -13.56 9.06
C ALA A 109 -2.41 -13.82 9.90
N GLN A 110 -2.27 -14.57 11.01
CA GLN A 110 -3.37 -14.88 11.93
C GLN A 110 -3.87 -13.62 12.66
N VAL A 111 -2.96 -12.80 13.16
CA VAL A 111 -3.31 -11.53 13.83
C VAL A 111 -3.85 -10.52 12.82
N ALA A 112 -3.39 -10.52 11.58
CA ALA A 112 -4.00 -9.71 10.51
C ALA A 112 -5.46 -10.06 10.30
N ASP A 113 -5.82 -11.35 10.26
CA ASP A 113 -7.23 -11.73 10.15
C ASP A 113 -8.08 -11.19 11.30
N GLN A 114 -7.54 -11.18 12.52
CA GLN A 114 -8.21 -10.62 13.69
C GLN A 114 -8.43 -9.10 13.54
N VAL A 115 -7.37 -8.36 13.18
CA VAL A 115 -7.44 -6.90 12.99
C VAL A 115 -8.40 -6.54 11.86
N MET A 116 -8.37 -7.27 10.74
CA MET A 116 -9.27 -7.04 9.61
C MET A 116 -10.74 -7.32 9.96
N ARG A 117 -11.01 -8.22 10.93
CA ARG A 117 -12.35 -8.46 11.51
C ARG A 117 -12.77 -7.46 12.58
N GLY A 118 -11.94 -6.46 12.87
CA GLY A 118 -12.26 -5.40 13.82
C GLY A 118 -11.68 -5.58 15.22
N GLN A 119 -10.89 -6.62 15.49
CA GLN A 119 -10.23 -6.78 16.79
C GLN A 119 -9.19 -5.66 17.00
N ARG A 120 -9.18 -5.07 18.19
CA ARG A 120 -8.26 -4.00 18.59
C ARG A 120 -7.64 -4.31 19.93
N HIS A 121 -6.42 -3.86 20.14
CA HIS A 121 -5.73 -3.97 21.41
C HIS A 121 -6.32 -2.93 22.40
N PRO A 122 -6.86 -3.34 23.57
CA PRO A 122 -7.54 -2.41 24.48
C PRO A 122 -6.59 -1.34 25.05
N GLY A 123 -5.33 -1.70 25.31
CA GLY A 123 -4.32 -0.77 25.83
C GLY A 123 -3.82 0.28 24.83
N VAL A 124 -3.97 0.06 23.52
CA VAL A 124 -3.52 1.05 22.52
C VAL A 124 -4.44 2.26 22.50
N GLN A 125 -5.72 2.10 22.87
CA GLN A 125 -6.70 3.19 22.89
C GLN A 125 -6.69 3.96 21.56
N ASN A 126 -6.51 5.29 21.61
CA ASN A 126 -6.44 6.17 20.44
C ASN A 126 -4.99 6.44 19.98
N ALA A 127 -3.99 5.73 20.49
CA ALA A 127 -2.60 5.94 20.09
C ALA A 127 -2.43 5.69 18.58
N GLN A 128 -1.71 6.61 17.95
CA GLN A 128 -1.41 6.57 16.51
C GLN A 128 0.11 6.52 16.26
N HIS A 129 0.90 6.42 17.32
CA HIS A 129 2.35 6.44 17.28
C HIS A 129 2.91 5.40 18.23
N PHE A 130 4.10 4.91 17.91
CA PHE A 130 4.91 4.05 18.75
C PHE A 130 6.38 4.22 18.39
N HIS A 131 7.25 3.77 19.28
CA HIS A 131 8.68 3.58 19.01
C HIS A 131 9.20 2.43 19.85
N THR A 132 10.43 1.99 19.57
CA THR A 132 11.11 0.97 20.38
C THR A 132 11.11 1.36 21.86
N ALA A 133 10.71 0.43 22.72
CA ALA A 133 10.64 0.64 24.16
C ALA A 133 12.03 1.00 24.71
N GLY A 134 12.05 1.94 25.67
CA GLY A 134 13.28 2.38 26.32
C GLY A 134 13.99 3.54 25.60
N LEU A 135 13.60 3.88 24.37
CA LEU A 135 14.03 5.13 23.75
C LEU A 135 13.31 6.31 24.40
N ARG A 136 14.06 7.38 24.69
CA ARG A 136 13.52 8.60 25.30
C ARG A 136 13.77 9.79 24.38
N PHE A 137 12.73 10.61 24.21
CA PHE A 137 12.76 11.79 23.36
C PHE A 137 12.40 13.04 24.20
N PRO A 138 13.03 14.20 23.96
CA PRO A 138 12.81 15.42 24.73
C PRO A 138 11.54 16.16 24.30
N TYR A 139 10.47 15.45 23.96
CA TYR A 139 9.19 16.04 23.57
C TYR A 139 8.18 15.91 24.71
N ASN A 140 7.54 17.03 25.07
CA ASN A 140 6.52 17.08 26.13
C ASN A 140 5.10 16.73 25.63
N ASN A 141 4.96 16.40 24.35
CA ASN A 141 3.68 16.18 23.70
C ASN A 141 3.34 14.70 23.46
N MET A 142 4.13 13.78 24.04
CA MET A 142 3.99 12.33 23.90
C MET A 142 3.39 11.73 25.17
N PHE A 143 2.18 11.18 25.06
CA PHE A 143 1.44 10.58 26.18
C PHE A 143 1.37 9.07 25.99
N TYR A 144 2.21 8.33 26.73
CA TYR A 144 2.31 6.88 26.65
C TYR A 144 1.11 6.17 27.25
N VAL A 145 0.65 5.11 26.60
CA VAL A 145 -0.55 4.34 26.99
C VAL A 145 -0.30 2.84 27.16
N LEU A 146 0.74 2.30 26.51
CA LEU A 146 1.04 0.87 26.50
C LEU A 146 2.52 0.62 26.16
N GLU A 147 3.11 -0.37 26.80
CA GLU A 147 4.32 -1.04 26.31
C GLU A 147 3.95 -2.46 25.89
N ALA A 148 4.21 -2.85 24.64
CA ALA A 148 3.91 -4.19 24.13
C ALA A 148 4.81 -4.55 22.94
N GLY A 149 5.20 -5.82 22.84
CA GLY A 149 5.95 -6.33 21.68
C GLY A 149 7.28 -5.62 21.40
N GLY A 150 7.90 -5.02 22.41
CA GLY A 150 9.14 -4.24 22.29
C GLY A 150 8.94 -2.77 21.91
N ASN A 151 7.71 -2.25 21.94
CA ASN A 151 7.40 -0.86 21.63
C ASN A 151 6.64 -0.16 22.76
N GLU A 152 6.85 1.14 22.90
CA GLU A 152 6.02 2.06 23.68
C GLU A 152 5.05 2.79 22.73
N PHE A 153 3.75 2.71 22.99
CA PHE A 153 2.66 3.32 22.21
C PHE A 153 2.17 4.60 22.88
N TYR A 154 1.87 5.62 22.09
CA TYR A 154 1.52 6.94 22.61
C TYR A 154 0.64 7.78 21.69
N GLU A 155 -0.07 8.71 22.30
CA GLU A 155 -0.78 9.79 21.62
C GLU A 155 0.08 11.05 21.56
N LYS A 156 0.07 11.73 20.41
CA LYS A 156 0.62 13.09 20.30
C LYS A 156 -0.50 14.11 20.47
N ARG A 157 -0.38 14.98 21.49
CA ARG A 157 -1.40 16.00 21.81
C ARG A 157 -0.75 17.37 21.90
N LYS A 158 -1.41 18.44 21.45
CA LYS A 158 -0.87 19.81 21.62
C LYS A 158 -0.79 20.13 23.11
N VAL A 159 0.40 20.49 23.59
CA VAL A 159 0.61 21.04 24.93
C VAL A 159 0.19 22.51 24.88
N ARG A 160 -0.73 22.90 25.76
CA ARG A 160 -1.18 24.29 25.90
C ARG A 160 -0.20 25.09 26.74
#